data_AF-A0A6J6FJY8-F1
#
_entry.id   AF-A0A6J6FJY8-F1
#
_cell.length_a   1.000
_cell.length_b   1.000
_cell.length_c   1.000
_cell.angle_alpha   90.00
_cell.angle_beta   90.00
_cell.angle_gamma   90.00
#
_symmetry.space_group_name_H-M   'P 1'
#
loop_
_entity.id
_entity.type
_entity.pdbx_description
1 polymer ?
#
loop_
_entity_poly.entity_id
_entity_poly.type
_entity_poly.pdbx_seq_one_letter_code
_entity_poly.pdbx_strand_id
1 'polypeptide(L)'
;MQLPSEVEKIVLQPGRQATIPFVVNVPIDAAPGDHVGAIVASSVSLFDNGGGTMVDVDRRTGTRLYVQVDGPLTPELGIANVTTSYAQAANPLNGSATVSFTLENRGNVRLGGQPVVSIAGPFGLAERRVTLPAIPELLPGERVDLTAELPEVPALFVGSTTVRIDPLDPANVGDIEVVTADDRIFTPPITFLILLLVLIIAWRGYIAVRRHRKAALAAIAAAEGAETVPASEIEVVRHREPQPQ
;
A
#
# COMPACT_ATOMS: atom_id res chain seq x y z
N MET A 1 -28.40 -48.15 -1.40
CA MET A 1 -27.87 -49.22 -2.28
C MET A 1 -26.38 -48.99 -2.36
N GLN A 2 -25.57 -49.96 -1.91
CA GLN A 2 -24.12 -49.85 -1.87
C GLN A 2 -23.59 -50.36 -3.21
N LEU A 3 -22.95 -49.47 -3.96
CA LEU A 3 -22.45 -49.73 -5.29
C LEU A 3 -21.00 -50.26 -5.21
N PRO A 4 -20.52 -51.04 -6.20
CA PRO A 4 -19.11 -51.44 -6.25
C PRO A 4 -18.18 -50.21 -6.34
N SER A 5 -16.90 -50.38 -6.01
CA SER A 5 -15.89 -49.30 -5.97
C SER A 5 -15.57 -48.68 -7.33
N GLU A 6 -16.14 -49.19 -8.41
CA GLU A 6 -15.88 -48.80 -9.80
C GLU A 6 -17.21 -48.54 -10.52
N VAL A 7 -17.96 -47.54 -10.03
CA VAL A 7 -19.18 -47.07 -10.70
C VAL A 7 -18.94 -45.70 -11.31
N GLU A 8 -18.69 -45.70 -12.61
CA GLU A 8 -18.47 -44.50 -13.41
C GLU A 8 -19.78 -43.74 -13.70
N LYS A 9 -20.92 -44.44 -13.72
CA LYS A 9 -22.23 -43.86 -14.03
C LYS A 9 -23.34 -44.51 -13.23
N ILE A 10 -24.24 -43.68 -12.69
CA ILE A 10 -25.49 -44.11 -12.07
C ILE A 10 -26.68 -43.37 -12.66
N VAL A 11 -27.84 -44.01 -12.63
CA VAL A 11 -29.13 -43.37 -12.92
C VAL A 11 -29.91 -43.29 -11.62
N LEU A 12 -30.28 -42.08 -11.22
CA LEU A 12 -31.09 -41.82 -10.04
C LEU A 12 -32.48 -41.34 -10.47
N GLN A 13 -33.51 -41.98 -9.91
CA GLN A 13 -34.88 -41.50 -10.06
C GLN A 13 -35.11 -40.24 -9.20
N PRO A 14 -36.11 -39.39 -9.52
CA PRO A 14 -36.43 -38.23 -8.71
C PRO A 14 -36.66 -38.57 -7.22
N GLY A 15 -36.08 -37.77 -6.33
CA GLY A 15 -36.17 -37.96 -4.88
C GLY A 15 -35.39 -39.17 -4.33
N ARG A 16 -34.54 -39.81 -5.13
CA ARG A 16 -33.70 -40.94 -4.69
C ARG A 16 -32.25 -40.51 -4.43
N GLN A 17 -31.59 -41.26 -3.55
CA GLN A 17 -30.19 -41.08 -3.18
C GLN A 17 -29.39 -42.38 -3.41
N ALA A 18 -28.11 -42.24 -3.75
CA ALA A 18 -27.15 -43.34 -3.75
C ALA A 18 -25.90 -42.95 -2.96
N THR A 19 -25.26 -43.96 -2.35
CA THR A 19 -23.98 -43.82 -1.67
C THR A 19 -22.94 -44.54 -2.51
N ILE A 20 -21.94 -43.79 -2.97
CA ILE A 20 -20.85 -44.32 -3.82
C ILE A 20 -19.61 -44.44 -2.92
N PRO A 21 -19.14 -45.66 -2.62
CA PRO A 21 -17.86 -45.81 -1.93
C PRO A 21 -16.72 -45.44 -2.88
N PHE A 22 -15.67 -44.84 -2.35
CA PHE A 22 -14.44 -44.55 -3.07
C PHE A 22 -13.23 -44.94 -2.22
N VAL A 23 -12.10 -45.19 -2.87
CA VAL A 23 -10.83 -45.53 -2.23
C VAL A 23 -9.78 -44.53 -2.68
N VAL A 24 -8.99 -44.03 -1.73
CA VAL A 24 -7.81 -43.22 -2.00
C VAL A 24 -6.60 -44.13 -1.89
N ASN A 25 -5.93 -44.40 -3.01
CA ASN A 25 -4.69 -45.16 -3.01
C ASN A 25 -3.52 -44.18 -2.86
N VAL A 26 -2.85 -44.21 -1.72
CA VAL A 26 -1.62 -43.44 -1.48
C VAL A 26 -0.43 -44.29 -1.93
N PRO A 27 0.34 -43.85 -2.94
CA PRO A 27 1.49 -44.62 -3.41
C PRO A 27 2.63 -44.59 -2.38
N ILE A 28 3.53 -45.58 -2.43
CA ILE A 28 4.61 -45.75 -1.45
C ILE A 28 5.63 -44.60 -1.47
N ASP A 29 5.73 -43.90 -2.60
CA ASP A 29 6.59 -42.75 -2.84
C ASP A 29 5.85 -41.41 -2.71
N ALA A 30 4.65 -41.40 -2.13
CA ALA A 30 3.93 -40.16 -1.83
C ALA A 30 4.76 -39.27 -0.91
N ALA A 31 4.93 -38.00 -1.29
CA ALA A 31 5.56 -37.01 -0.44
C ALA A 31 4.70 -36.74 0.81
N PRO A 32 5.29 -36.60 2.00
CA PRO A 32 4.57 -36.20 3.22
C PRO A 32 3.90 -34.84 3.08
N GLY A 33 2.78 -34.66 3.80
CA GLY A 33 2.02 -33.41 3.82
C GLY A 33 0.68 -33.51 3.12
N ASP A 34 0.10 -32.35 2.80
CA ASP A 34 -1.24 -32.25 2.25
C ASP A 34 -1.28 -32.42 0.73
N HIS A 35 -2.21 -33.26 0.29
CA HIS A 35 -2.57 -33.48 -1.10
C HIS A 35 -4.04 -33.13 -1.27
N VAL A 36 -4.32 -32.24 -2.23
CA VAL A 36 -5.68 -31.74 -2.48
C VAL A 36 -6.20 -32.29 -3.78
N GLY A 37 -7.43 -32.78 -3.73
CA GLY A 37 -8.18 -33.23 -4.89
C GLY A 37 -9.63 -32.80 -4.80
N ALA A 38 -10.46 -33.34 -5.69
CA ALA A 38 -11.90 -33.15 -5.63
C ALA A 38 -12.63 -34.39 -6.15
N ILE A 39 -13.80 -34.65 -5.55
CA ILE A 39 -14.78 -35.60 -6.09
C ILE A 39 -15.79 -34.77 -6.89
N VAL A 40 -15.95 -35.10 -8.18
CA VAL A 40 -16.84 -34.37 -9.10
C VAL A 40 -17.96 -35.28 -9.55
N ALA A 41 -19.21 -34.84 -9.36
CA ALA A 41 -20.39 -35.48 -9.92
C ALA A 41 -20.88 -34.67 -11.13
N SER A 42 -21.03 -35.33 -12.29
CA SER A 42 -21.57 -34.75 -13.52
C SER A 42 -22.99 -35.26 -13.75
N SER A 43 -23.91 -34.38 -14.14
CA SER A 43 -25.27 -34.70 -14.51
C SER A 43 -25.60 -34.06 -15.85
N VAL A 44 -25.73 -34.88 -16.88
CA VAL A 44 -26.11 -34.46 -18.23
C VAL A 44 -27.63 -34.58 -18.39
N SER A 45 -28.27 -33.49 -18.79
CA SER A 45 -29.70 -33.43 -19.07
C SER A 45 -29.97 -32.74 -20.40
N LEU A 46 -30.90 -33.28 -21.19
CA LEU A 46 -31.42 -32.63 -22.40
C LEU A 46 -32.35 -31.48 -22.01
N PHE A 47 -32.08 -30.28 -22.52
CA PHE A 47 -32.89 -29.09 -22.30
C PHE A 47 -33.48 -28.61 -23.63
N ASP A 48 -34.79 -28.43 -23.68
CA ASP A 48 -35.47 -27.79 -24.81
C ASP A 48 -35.51 -26.28 -24.57
N ASN A 49 -34.90 -25.51 -25.47
CA ASN A 49 -34.89 -24.05 -25.39
C ASN A 49 -36.19 -23.39 -25.89
N GLY A 50 -37.22 -24.18 -26.23
CA GLY A 50 -38.51 -23.71 -26.74
C GLY A 50 -38.52 -23.44 -28.25
N GLY A 51 -37.39 -23.66 -28.95
CA GLY A 51 -37.24 -23.52 -30.40
C GLY A 51 -37.13 -24.84 -31.16
N GLY A 52 -37.41 -25.98 -30.52
CA GLY A 52 -37.31 -27.31 -31.13
C GLY A 52 -35.88 -27.83 -31.29
N THR A 53 -34.89 -27.13 -30.70
CA THR A 53 -33.50 -27.58 -30.63
C THR A 53 -33.19 -28.08 -29.23
N MET A 54 -32.82 -29.36 -29.12
CA MET A 54 -32.36 -29.92 -27.84
C MET A 54 -30.90 -29.57 -27.61
N VAL A 55 -30.58 -29.10 -26.39
CA VAL A 55 -29.24 -28.76 -25.95
C VAL A 55 -28.86 -29.67 -24.78
N ASP A 56 -27.68 -30.28 -24.85
CA ASP A 56 -27.11 -31.01 -23.72
C ASP A 56 -26.58 -30.01 -22.68
N VAL A 57 -27.14 -30.07 -21.47
CA VAL A 57 -26.68 -29.29 -20.32
C VAL A 57 -26.02 -30.24 -19.34
N ASP A 58 -24.71 -30.07 -19.16
CA ASP A 58 -23.90 -30.82 -18.20
C ASP A 58 -23.66 -29.99 -16.93
N ARG A 59 -24.21 -30.45 -15.81
CA ARG A 59 -24.05 -29.82 -14.48
C ARG A 59 -23.02 -30.60 -13.68
N ARG A 60 -21.95 -29.92 -13.26
CA ARG A 60 -20.90 -30.50 -12.40
C ARG A 60 -20.94 -29.90 -11.00
N THR A 61 -20.96 -30.75 -9.98
CA THR A 61 -20.80 -30.37 -8.58
C THR A 61 -19.54 -31.03 -8.04
N GLY A 62 -18.61 -30.24 -7.50
CA GLY A 62 -17.35 -30.72 -6.93
C GLY A 62 -17.30 -30.53 -5.42
N THR A 63 -16.82 -31.54 -4.71
CA THR A 63 -16.47 -31.45 -3.28
C THR A 63 -14.96 -31.61 -3.12
N ARG A 64 -14.33 -30.74 -2.34
CA ARG A 64 -12.88 -30.80 -2.06
C ARG A 64 -12.54 -32.03 -1.22
N LEU A 65 -11.42 -32.65 -1.53
CA LEU A 65 -10.84 -33.77 -0.80
C LEU A 65 -9.46 -33.34 -0.30
N TYR A 66 -9.24 -33.44 1.01
CA TYR A 66 -7.95 -33.20 1.64
C TYR A 66 -7.41 -34.53 2.15
N VAL A 67 -6.20 -34.88 1.71
CA VAL A 67 -5.49 -36.09 2.14
C VAL A 67 -4.16 -35.66 2.73
N GLN A 68 -3.94 -35.90 4.01
CA GLN A 68 -2.66 -35.65 4.64
C GLN A 68 -1.89 -36.97 4.71
N VAL A 69 -0.75 -37.01 4.00
CA VAL A 69 0.16 -38.15 4.00
C VAL A 69 1.11 -38.03 5.19
N ASP A 70 1.18 -39.08 5.99
CA ASP A 70 2.01 -39.11 7.20
C ASP A 70 3.49 -38.87 6.90
N GLY A 71 4.14 -38.13 7.79
CA GLY A 71 5.57 -37.85 7.75
C GLY A 71 5.89 -36.46 8.28
N PRO A 72 7.12 -35.95 8.07
CA PRO A 72 7.52 -34.62 8.51
C PRO A 72 6.68 -33.53 7.85
N LEU A 73 6.13 -32.64 8.66
CA LEU A 73 5.35 -31.49 8.20
C LEU A 73 6.20 -30.21 8.34
N THR A 74 6.12 -29.37 7.32
CA THR A 74 6.83 -28.10 7.21
C THR A 74 5.78 -27.00 6.96
N PRO A 75 5.23 -26.38 8.02
CA PRO A 75 4.27 -25.28 7.88
C PRO A 75 5.01 -23.95 7.66
N GLU A 76 5.26 -23.59 6.41
CA GLU A 76 6.01 -22.37 6.06
C GLU A 76 5.21 -21.47 5.11
N LEU A 77 4.89 -20.26 5.58
CA LEU A 77 4.43 -19.17 4.73
C LEU A 77 5.62 -18.30 4.30
N GLY A 78 5.51 -17.67 3.15
CA GLY A 78 6.47 -16.73 2.62
C GLY A 78 5.80 -15.47 2.11
N ILE A 79 6.49 -14.33 2.24
CA ILE A 79 6.10 -13.09 1.60
C ILE A 79 7.15 -12.77 0.53
N ALA A 80 6.71 -12.47 -0.68
CA ALA A 80 7.56 -12.11 -1.80
C ALA A 80 7.07 -10.83 -2.49
N ASN A 81 7.95 -10.22 -3.29
CA ASN A 81 7.62 -9.11 -4.20
C ASN A 81 6.93 -7.90 -3.53
N VAL A 82 7.29 -7.58 -2.28
CA VAL A 82 6.74 -6.40 -1.60
C VAL A 82 7.13 -5.14 -2.36
N THR A 83 6.13 -4.40 -2.83
CA THR A 83 6.31 -3.15 -3.56
C THR A 83 5.34 -2.12 -2.99
N THR A 84 5.87 -0.97 -2.61
CA THR A 84 5.05 0.15 -2.13
C THR A 84 5.08 1.33 -3.09
N SER A 85 3.90 1.84 -3.45
CA SER A 85 3.74 3.08 -4.21
C SER A 85 2.98 4.13 -3.41
N TYR A 86 3.29 5.41 -3.64
CA TYR A 86 2.65 6.54 -2.97
C TYR A 86 2.07 7.51 -4.00
N ALA A 87 0.80 7.85 -3.83
CA ALA A 87 0.14 8.89 -4.60
C ALA A 87 -0.18 10.08 -3.69
N GLN A 88 0.32 11.26 -4.07
CA GLN A 88 0.04 12.49 -3.35
C GLN A 88 -1.44 12.86 -3.47
N ALA A 89 -2.10 13.16 -2.36
CA ALA A 89 -3.46 13.70 -2.38
C ALA A 89 -3.48 15.21 -2.68
N ALA A 90 -4.66 15.77 -2.91
CA ALA A 90 -4.84 17.23 -3.04
C ALA A 90 -4.42 17.98 -1.77
N ASN A 91 -4.57 17.36 -0.60
CA ASN A 91 -3.98 17.85 0.64
C ASN A 91 -2.48 17.54 0.64
N PRO A 92 -1.59 18.54 0.74
CA PRO A 92 -0.16 18.30 0.60
C PRO A 92 0.47 17.62 1.83
N LEU A 93 -0.27 17.46 2.95
CA LEU A 93 0.20 16.82 4.18
C LEU A 93 0.09 15.28 4.14
N ASN A 94 -0.76 14.72 3.28
CA ASN A 94 -1.01 13.29 3.20
C ASN A 94 -1.24 12.80 1.76
N GLY A 95 -1.42 11.50 1.61
CA GLY A 95 -1.60 10.82 0.34
C GLY A 95 -2.19 9.44 0.55
N SER A 96 -2.30 8.67 -0.52
CA SER A 96 -2.64 7.24 -0.47
C SER A 96 -1.41 6.41 -0.79
N ALA A 97 -1.25 5.30 -0.08
CA ALA A 97 -0.23 4.31 -0.40
C ALA A 97 -0.89 3.02 -0.86
N THR A 98 -0.32 2.40 -1.88
CA THR A 98 -0.73 1.09 -2.38
C THR A 98 0.44 0.13 -2.22
N VAL A 99 0.23 -0.91 -1.44
CA VAL A 99 1.22 -1.96 -1.13
C VAL A 99 0.79 -3.23 -1.85
N SER A 100 1.62 -3.73 -2.75
CA SER A 100 1.42 -5.00 -3.43
C SER A 100 2.45 -6.01 -2.94
N PHE A 101 2.01 -7.24 -2.67
CA PHE A 101 2.88 -8.33 -2.22
C PHE A 101 2.28 -9.68 -2.60
N THR A 102 3.13 -10.70 -2.71
CA THR A 102 2.71 -12.08 -2.95
C THR A 102 2.81 -12.86 -1.63
N LEU A 103 1.70 -13.45 -1.19
CA LEU A 103 1.71 -14.47 -0.15
C LEU A 103 1.87 -15.85 -0.79
N GLU A 104 2.82 -16.64 -0.32
CA GLU A 104 3.07 -17.98 -0.81
C GLU A 104 3.14 -19.02 0.30
N ASN A 105 2.68 -20.23 0.03
CA ASN A 105 2.89 -21.37 0.90
C ASN A 105 4.12 -22.15 0.39
N ARG A 106 5.23 -22.03 1.12
CA ARG A 106 6.50 -22.73 0.83
C ARG A 106 6.58 -24.10 1.48
N GLY A 107 5.64 -24.39 2.37
CA GLY A 107 5.53 -25.62 3.11
C GLY A 107 4.91 -26.77 2.32
N ASN A 108 4.67 -27.87 3.02
CA ASN A 108 4.00 -29.07 2.50
C ASN A 108 2.60 -29.29 3.09
N VAL A 109 2.06 -28.35 3.87
CA VAL A 109 0.71 -28.44 4.45
C VAL A 109 -0.13 -27.23 4.06
N ARG A 110 -1.45 -27.36 3.98
CA ARG A 110 -2.34 -26.23 3.68
C ARG A 110 -2.33 -25.26 4.86
N LEU A 111 -2.17 -23.97 4.57
CA LEU A 111 -2.09 -22.91 5.57
C LEU A 111 -3.05 -21.80 5.20
N GLY A 112 -3.59 -21.08 6.16
CA GLY A 112 -4.28 -19.82 5.91
C GLY A 112 -3.47 -18.67 6.48
N GLY A 113 -3.93 -17.45 6.27
CA GLY A 113 -3.27 -16.28 6.83
C GLY A 113 -4.16 -15.06 6.85
N GLN A 114 -3.99 -14.23 7.88
CA GLN A 114 -4.60 -12.93 8.02
C GLN A 114 -3.52 -11.86 7.76
N PRO A 115 -3.52 -11.22 6.57
CA PRO A 115 -2.53 -10.21 6.25
C PRO A 115 -2.84 -8.89 6.96
N VAL A 116 -1.79 -8.29 7.53
CA VAL A 116 -1.79 -6.99 8.17
C VAL A 116 -0.68 -6.16 7.56
N VAL A 117 -1.04 -5.02 6.96
CA VAL A 117 -0.10 -4.11 6.32
C VAL A 117 -0.03 -2.83 7.12
N SER A 118 1.19 -2.35 7.37
CA SER A 118 1.44 -1.10 8.09
C SER A 118 2.47 -0.24 7.37
N ILE A 119 2.28 1.07 7.42
CA ILE A 119 3.21 2.06 6.90
C ILE A 119 3.46 3.07 8.02
N ALA A 120 4.72 3.28 8.37
CA ALA A 120 5.13 4.26 9.36
C ALA A 120 6.16 5.22 8.79
N GLY A 121 6.17 6.47 9.26
CA GLY A 121 7.22 7.43 8.98
C GLY A 121 8.51 7.12 9.76
N PRO A 122 9.51 8.02 9.70
CA PRO A 122 10.76 7.85 10.43
C PRO A 122 10.50 7.64 11.92
N PHE A 123 11.24 6.72 12.55
CA PHE A 123 11.10 6.37 13.97
C PHE A 123 9.71 5.84 14.38
N GLY A 124 8.93 5.29 13.44
CA GLY A 124 7.59 4.75 13.73
C GLY A 124 6.50 5.83 13.84
N LEU A 125 6.79 7.06 13.43
CA LEU A 125 5.83 8.16 13.54
C LEU A 125 4.63 7.98 12.61
N ALA A 126 3.44 8.31 13.13
CA ALA A 126 2.18 8.34 12.39
C ALA A 126 1.88 7.05 11.61
N GLU A 127 2.07 5.89 12.26
CA GLU A 127 1.74 4.58 11.70
C GLU A 127 0.30 4.52 11.23
N ARG A 128 0.11 4.04 10.00
CA ARG A 128 -1.18 3.63 9.45
C ARG A 128 -1.16 2.13 9.23
N ARG A 129 -2.25 1.47 9.60
CA ARG A 129 -2.38 0.02 9.50
C ARG A 129 -3.72 -0.34 8.86
N VAL A 130 -3.71 -1.36 8.01
CA VAL A 130 -4.89 -1.97 7.43
C VAL A 130 -4.80 -3.50 7.56
N THR A 131 -5.92 -4.12 7.91
CA THR A 131 -6.06 -5.57 7.93
C THR A 131 -6.86 -5.98 6.70
N LEU A 132 -6.27 -6.83 5.85
CA LEU A 132 -6.92 -7.36 4.64
C LEU A 132 -7.95 -8.45 5.02
N PRO A 133 -8.79 -8.93 4.11
CA PRO A 133 -9.55 -10.16 4.36
C PRO A 133 -8.62 -11.34 4.63
N ALA A 134 -9.02 -12.21 5.56
CA ALA A 134 -8.30 -13.46 5.80
C ALA A 134 -8.32 -14.34 4.55
N ILE A 135 -7.17 -14.93 4.24
CA ILE A 135 -7.07 -16.03 3.28
C ILE A 135 -7.32 -17.31 4.08
N PRO A 136 -8.48 -17.97 3.89
CA PRO A 136 -8.83 -19.13 4.70
C PRO A 136 -7.90 -20.31 4.45
N GLU A 137 -7.37 -20.42 3.24
CA GLU A 137 -6.59 -21.56 2.79
C GLU A 137 -5.71 -21.17 1.59
N LEU A 138 -4.48 -21.66 1.62
CA LEU A 138 -3.44 -21.56 0.59
C LEU A 138 -2.75 -22.93 0.55
N LEU A 139 -2.82 -23.62 -0.59
CA LEU A 139 -2.31 -24.96 -0.77
C LEU A 139 -0.78 -24.99 -0.83
N PRO A 140 -0.12 -26.13 -0.54
CA PRO A 140 1.33 -26.28 -0.73
C PRO A 140 1.78 -25.82 -2.13
N GLY A 141 2.72 -24.88 -2.19
CA GLY A 141 3.22 -24.30 -3.44
C GLY A 141 2.32 -23.24 -4.10
N GLU A 142 1.13 -22.97 -3.55
CA GLU A 142 0.22 -21.94 -4.05
C GLU A 142 0.72 -20.54 -3.68
N ARG A 143 0.39 -19.57 -4.53
CA ARG A 143 0.72 -18.15 -4.36
C ARG A 143 -0.49 -17.30 -4.68
N VAL A 144 -0.67 -16.23 -3.93
CA VAL A 144 -1.71 -15.23 -4.16
C VAL A 144 -1.14 -13.84 -4.07
N ASP A 145 -1.43 -13.03 -5.10
CA ASP A 145 -1.07 -11.62 -5.13
C ASP A 145 -2.13 -10.80 -4.42
N LEU A 146 -1.69 -9.97 -3.48
CA LEU A 146 -2.54 -9.13 -2.65
C LEU A 146 -2.15 -7.67 -2.80
N THR A 147 -3.16 -6.81 -2.73
CA THR A 147 -2.99 -5.35 -2.76
C THR A 147 -3.72 -4.74 -1.58
N ALA A 148 -3.01 -3.96 -0.78
CA ALA A 148 -3.55 -3.16 0.30
C ALA A 148 -3.50 -1.67 -0.06
N GLU A 149 -4.62 -0.98 0.14
CA GLU A 149 -4.72 0.47 0.00
C GLU A 149 -4.83 1.12 1.38
N LEU A 150 -3.92 2.05 1.64
CA LEU A 150 -3.88 2.83 2.88
C LEU A 150 -4.13 4.30 2.54
N PRO A 151 -5.32 4.84 2.82
CA PRO A 151 -5.58 6.26 2.68
C PRO A 151 -4.92 7.07 3.82
N GLU A 152 -4.78 8.38 3.59
CA GLU A 152 -4.30 9.35 4.59
C GLU A 152 -2.93 9.03 5.22
N VAL A 153 -2.02 8.48 4.41
CA VAL A 153 -0.63 8.24 4.80
C VAL A 153 0.14 9.56 4.78
N PRO A 154 0.73 10.01 5.91
CA PRO A 154 1.46 11.27 5.97
C PRO A 154 2.72 11.31 5.09
N ALA A 155 3.00 12.45 4.46
CA ALA A 155 4.16 12.65 3.59
C ALA A 155 5.43 13.03 4.39
N LEU A 156 6.07 12.05 5.03
CA LEU A 156 7.20 12.23 5.96
C LEU A 156 8.58 11.86 5.39
N PHE A 157 8.81 12.07 4.08
CA PHE A 157 10.07 11.82 3.36
C PHE A 157 10.43 10.33 3.20
N VAL A 158 10.75 9.63 4.29
CA VAL A 158 11.07 8.19 4.27
C VAL A 158 10.13 7.47 5.22
N GLY A 159 9.48 6.42 4.74
CA GLY A 159 8.69 5.52 5.55
C GLY A 159 9.16 4.08 5.43
N SER A 160 8.75 3.26 6.39
CA SER A 160 8.85 1.81 6.36
C SER A 160 7.47 1.21 6.14
N THR A 161 7.38 0.32 5.17
CA THR A 161 6.23 -0.57 4.97
C THR A 161 6.56 -1.89 5.64
N THR A 162 5.65 -2.40 6.46
CA THR A 162 5.77 -3.72 7.08
C THR A 162 4.51 -4.53 6.75
N VAL A 163 4.70 -5.67 6.09
CA VAL A 163 3.67 -6.67 5.82
C VAL A 163 3.87 -7.81 6.80
N ARG A 164 2.82 -8.11 7.57
CA ARG A 164 2.83 -9.16 8.59
C ARG A 164 1.68 -10.13 8.32
N ILE A 165 1.95 -11.42 8.37
CA ILE A 165 0.96 -12.47 8.15
C ILE A 165 0.76 -13.23 9.44
N ASP A 166 -0.44 -13.11 10.02
CA ASP A 166 -0.88 -13.97 11.11
C ASP A 166 -1.34 -15.31 10.53
N PRO A 167 -0.65 -16.43 10.78
CA PRO A 167 -1.02 -17.70 10.19
C PRO A 167 -2.35 -18.22 10.76
N LEU A 168 -3.11 -18.89 9.90
CA LEU A 168 -4.27 -19.70 10.27
C LEU A 168 -3.92 -21.16 10.00
N ASP A 169 -4.43 -22.05 10.86
CA ASP A 169 -4.12 -23.47 10.82
C ASP A 169 -5.33 -24.32 10.39
N PRO A 170 -5.70 -24.34 9.10
CA PRO A 170 -6.71 -25.26 8.59
C PRO A 170 -6.25 -26.73 8.58
N ALA A 171 -4.94 -27.00 8.74
CA ALA A 171 -4.35 -28.33 8.76
C ALA A 171 -4.31 -28.98 10.15
N ASN A 172 -4.52 -28.22 11.22
CA ASN A 172 -4.35 -28.64 12.61
C ASN A 172 -2.92 -29.14 12.90
N VAL A 173 -1.91 -28.46 12.36
CA VAL A 173 -0.49 -28.75 12.58
C VAL A 173 0.10 -28.08 13.82
N GLY A 174 -0.62 -27.15 14.45
CA GLY A 174 -0.23 -26.49 15.69
C GLY A 174 0.35 -25.09 15.45
N ASP A 175 1.39 -24.74 16.21
CA ASP A 175 1.97 -23.40 16.18
C ASP A 175 2.73 -23.16 14.86
N ILE A 176 2.29 -22.13 14.13
CA ILE A 176 2.90 -21.69 12.88
C ILE A 176 3.57 -20.33 13.12
N GLU A 177 4.77 -20.13 12.59
CA GLU A 177 5.51 -18.89 12.77
C GLU A 177 4.87 -17.72 12.01
N VAL A 178 4.85 -16.54 12.65
CA VAL A 178 4.40 -15.28 12.02
C VAL A 178 5.46 -14.81 11.04
N VAL A 179 5.05 -14.55 9.80
CA VAL A 179 5.96 -14.10 8.75
C VAL A 179 5.84 -12.60 8.57
N THR A 180 6.98 -11.92 8.50
CA THR A 180 7.05 -10.46 8.32
C THR A 180 8.01 -10.11 7.19
N ALA A 181 7.66 -9.12 6.38
CA ALA A 181 8.52 -8.56 5.34
C ALA A 181 8.43 -7.04 5.35
N ASP A 182 9.58 -6.39 5.13
CA ASP A 182 9.72 -4.94 5.17
C ASP A 182 10.14 -4.38 3.81
N ASP A 183 9.61 -3.21 3.48
CA ASP A 183 10.00 -2.40 2.32
C ASP A 183 10.16 -0.93 2.75
N ARG A 184 10.84 -0.13 1.94
CA ARG A 184 11.03 1.31 2.19
C ARG A 184 10.31 2.12 1.13
N ILE A 185 9.55 3.09 1.60
CA ILE A 185 8.82 4.01 0.73
C ILE A 185 9.39 5.41 0.84
N PHE A 186 9.52 6.09 -0.30
CA PHE A 186 9.80 7.52 -0.36
C PHE A 186 8.51 8.31 -0.55
N THR A 187 8.19 9.20 0.38
CA THR A 187 7.01 10.06 0.33
C THR A 187 7.43 11.53 0.19
N PRO A 188 7.32 12.15 -0.99
CA PRO A 188 7.88 13.48 -1.22
C PRO A 188 7.17 14.53 -0.33
N PRO A 189 7.90 15.30 0.49
CA PRO A 189 7.31 16.27 1.42
C PRO A 189 7.01 17.59 0.70
N ILE A 190 6.11 17.56 -0.29
CA ILE A 190 5.80 18.72 -1.15
C ILE A 190 5.35 19.93 -0.30
N THR A 191 4.60 19.71 0.80
CA THR A 191 4.24 20.81 1.72
C THR A 191 5.46 21.56 2.24
N PHE A 192 6.49 20.85 2.70
CA PHE A 192 7.69 21.48 3.26
C PHE A 192 8.47 22.24 2.18
N LEU A 193 8.48 21.73 0.95
CA LEU A 193 9.09 22.41 -0.18
C LEU A 193 8.33 23.71 -0.56
N ILE A 194 7.00 23.66 -0.59
CA ILE A 194 6.15 24.84 -0.83
C ILE A 194 6.33 25.88 0.29
N LEU A 195 6.31 25.44 1.55
CA LEU A 195 6.50 26.32 2.70
C LEU A 195 7.87 26.98 2.70
N LEU A 196 8.93 26.21 2.41
CA LEU A 196 10.28 26.74 2.25
C LEU A 196 10.35 27.78 1.12
N LEU A 197 9.72 27.53 -0.01
CA LEU A 197 9.63 28.47 -1.13
C LEU A 197 8.95 29.79 -0.71
N VAL A 198 7.81 29.71 -0.01
CA VAL A 198 7.09 30.89 0.50
C VAL A 198 7.95 31.69 1.48
N LEU A 199 8.66 31.02 2.40
CA LEU A 199 9.57 31.67 3.34
C LEU A 199 10.72 32.39 2.63
N ILE A 200 11.29 31.80 1.58
CA ILE A 200 12.34 32.43 0.77
C ILE A 200 11.81 33.68 0.06
N ILE A 201 10.61 33.63 -0.50
CA ILE A 201 9.97 34.79 -1.16
C ILE A 201 9.70 35.90 -0.13
N ALA A 202 9.12 35.56 1.02
CA ALA A 202 8.85 36.51 2.10
C ALA A 202 10.15 37.16 2.62
N TRP A 203 11.21 36.37 2.80
CA TRP A 203 12.51 36.86 3.23
C TRP A 203 13.15 37.80 2.21
N ARG A 204 13.11 37.44 0.91
CA ARG A 204 13.58 38.29 -0.19
C ARG A 204 12.81 39.61 -0.25
N GLY A 205 11.48 39.57 -0.11
CA GLY A 205 10.62 40.74 -0.03
C GLY A 205 10.94 41.63 1.17
N TYR A 206 11.13 41.03 2.35
CA TYR A 206 11.52 41.75 3.57
C TYR A 206 12.87 42.47 3.40
N ILE A 207 13.88 41.80 2.82
CA ILE A 207 15.18 42.41 2.52
C ILE A 207 15.01 43.57 1.53
N ALA A 208 14.25 43.40 0.45
CA ALA A 208 14.02 44.43 -0.54
C ALA A 208 13.37 45.69 0.07
N VAL A 209 12.29 45.52 0.83
CA VAL A 209 11.61 46.63 1.54
C VAL A 209 12.55 47.33 2.51
N ARG A 210 13.36 46.57 3.27
CA ARG A 210 14.33 47.15 4.20
C ARG A 210 15.42 47.95 3.49
N ARG A 211 15.88 47.51 2.32
CA ARG A 211 16.85 48.25 1.48
C ARG A 211 16.23 49.53 0.93
N HIS A 212 15.00 49.47 0.41
CA HIS A 212 14.30 50.66 -0.10
C HIS A 212 14.02 51.70 1.00
N ARG A 213 13.62 51.27 2.20
CA ARG A 213 13.40 52.20 3.34
C ARG A 213 14.68 52.88 3.79
N LYS A 214 15.81 52.17 3.83
CA LYS A 214 17.12 52.78 4.14
C LYS A 214 17.55 53.78 3.06
N ALA A 215 17.35 53.44 1.79
CA ALA A 215 17.65 54.36 0.68
C ALA A 215 16.77 55.61 0.70
N ALA A 216 15.48 55.47 1.00
CA ALA A 216 14.54 56.59 1.13
C ALA A 216 14.87 57.50 2.32
N LEU A 217 15.16 56.92 3.50
CA LEU A 217 15.59 57.69 4.67
C LEU A 217 16.95 58.38 4.46
N ALA A 218 17.89 57.73 3.77
CA ALA A 218 19.16 58.33 3.41
C ALA A 218 18.99 59.46 2.37
N ALA A 219 18.06 59.33 1.42
CA ALA A 219 17.74 60.38 0.46
C ALA A 219 17.06 61.59 1.13
N ILE A 220 16.16 61.35 2.09
CA ILE A 220 15.53 62.41 2.90
C ILE A 220 16.57 63.11 3.77
N ALA A 221 17.44 62.37 4.47
CA ALA A 221 18.51 62.95 5.28
C ALA A 221 19.56 63.71 4.44
N ALA A 222 19.82 63.27 3.20
CA ALA A 222 20.69 63.99 2.26
C ALA A 222 20.03 65.28 1.73
N ALA A 223 18.70 65.29 1.56
CA ALA A 223 17.96 66.49 1.20
C ALA A 223 17.92 67.51 2.35
N GLU A 224 17.73 67.05 3.59
CA GLU A 224 17.70 67.89 4.79
C GLU A 224 19.09 68.45 5.16
N GLY A 225 20.15 67.68 4.91
CA GLY A 225 21.54 68.15 5.02
C GLY A 225 21.96 69.16 3.94
N ALA A 226 21.28 69.18 2.79
CA ALA A 226 21.51 70.19 1.74
C ALA A 226 20.82 71.54 2.05
N GLU A 227 19.78 71.53 2.89
CA GLU A 227 18.99 72.72 3.25
C GLU A 227 19.53 73.45 4.50
N THR A 228 20.46 72.83 5.24
CA THR A 228 21.02 73.36 6.51
C THR A 228 22.41 74.01 6.38
N VAL A 229 22.82 74.43 5.17
CA VAL A 229 23.92 75.41 5.01
C VAL A 229 23.34 76.82 4.79
N PRO A 230 23.08 77.60 5.85
CA PRO A 230 23.03 79.05 5.72
C PRO A 230 24.18 79.74 6.45
N ALA A 231 24.55 80.88 5.86
CA ALA A 231 25.27 82.02 6.43
C ALA A 231 26.81 81.89 6.58
N SER A 232 27.56 82.61 5.74
CA SER A 232 27.91 84.01 5.99
C SER A 232 29.12 84.43 5.13
N GLU A 233 28.96 85.44 4.27
CA GLU A 233 30.06 86.36 4.02
C GLU A 233 29.52 87.77 3.85
N ILE A 234 29.78 88.55 4.90
CA ILE A 234 29.54 89.98 5.04
C ILE A 234 30.69 90.66 4.31
N GLU A 235 30.46 91.28 3.15
CA GLU A 235 31.45 92.17 2.55
C GLU A 235 31.17 93.62 2.95
N VAL A 236 31.91 94.05 3.98
CA VAL A 236 32.02 95.43 4.47
C VAL A 236 32.85 96.23 3.47
N VAL A 237 32.21 97.09 2.69
CA VAL A 237 32.89 98.15 1.93
C VAL A 237 32.99 99.40 2.82
N ARG A 238 34.14 99.56 3.49
CA ARG A 238 34.67 100.89 3.83
C ARG A 238 35.88 101.12 2.95
N HIS A 239 35.94 102.26 2.26
CA HIS A 239 36.92 103.34 2.49
C HIS A 239 37.03 104.25 1.24
N ARG A 240 36.61 105.52 1.35
CA ARG A 240 37.46 106.70 1.11
C ARG A 240 36.62 107.98 1.05
N GLU A 241 36.85 108.84 2.04
CA GLU A 241 36.96 110.28 1.82
C GLU A 241 38.45 110.64 1.93
N PRO A 242 38.92 111.67 1.20
CA PRO A 242 38.95 113.01 1.81
C PRO A 242 38.55 114.17 0.86
N GLN A 243 37.84 115.15 1.45
CA GLN A 243 37.89 116.64 1.35
C GLN A 243 38.84 117.34 0.34
N PRO A 244 38.76 118.69 0.15
CA PRO A 244 37.60 119.61 0.14
C PRO A 244 37.70 120.69 -0.98
N GLN A 245 36.61 121.42 -1.24
CA GLN A 245 36.55 122.90 -1.39
C GLN A 245 35.10 123.36 -1.52
#